data_AF-A0A2E8KZP8-F1
#
_entry.id   AF-A0A2E8KZP8-F1
#
_cell.length_a   1.000
_cell.length_b   1.000
_cell.length_c   1.000
_cell.angle_alpha   90.00
_cell.angle_beta   90.00
_cell.angle_gamma   90.00
#
_symmetry.space_group_name_H-M   'P 1'
#
loop_
_entity.id
_entity.type
_entity.pdbx_description
1 polymer ?
#
loop_
_entity_poly.entity_id
_entity_poly.type
_entity_poly.pdbx_seq_one_letter_code
_entity_poly.pdbx_strand_id
1 'polypeptide(L)'
;MNPVKTILTVFLFCQFLLAVQKPEVVVLSIKVGSSIDAAENILMGLFPDIKGFESAQFYKISDNRYMAKIVFMDRSRRRLKKRHYSWKQFQRLKYLAGSHPEITDEQREQQMDYLTYLRA
;
A
#
# COMPACT_ATOMS: atom_id res chain seq x y z
N MET A 1 -9.87 30.50 -41.36
CA MET A 1 -9.35 30.06 -40.03
C MET A 1 -8.01 29.39 -40.30
N ASN A 2 -6.89 29.91 -39.75
CA ASN A 2 -5.56 29.43 -40.14
C ASN A 2 -5.31 28.01 -39.63
N PRO A 3 -5.00 27.04 -40.50
CA PRO A 3 -4.88 25.63 -40.12
C PRO A 3 -3.79 25.41 -39.06
N VAL A 4 -2.74 26.23 -39.08
CA VAL A 4 -1.66 26.22 -38.07
C VAL A 4 -2.18 26.58 -36.67
N LYS A 5 -3.08 27.56 -36.57
CA LYS A 5 -3.70 27.94 -35.28
C LYS A 5 -4.61 26.81 -34.79
N THR A 6 -5.38 26.18 -35.67
CA THR A 6 -6.26 25.05 -35.30
C THR A 6 -5.47 23.84 -34.81
N ILE A 7 -4.35 23.50 -35.46
CA ILE A 7 -3.47 22.40 -35.03
C ILE A 7 -2.83 22.70 -33.66
N LEU A 8 -2.37 23.94 -33.46
CA LEU A 8 -1.76 24.34 -32.19
C LEU A 8 -2.77 24.29 -31.02
N THR A 9 -4.03 24.70 -31.26
CA THR A 9 -5.10 24.62 -30.24
C THR A 9 -5.46 23.17 -29.89
N VAL A 10 -5.52 22.27 -30.88
CA VAL A 10 -5.79 20.84 -30.66
C VAL A 10 -4.64 20.18 -29.88
N PHE A 11 -3.39 20.53 -30.18
CA PHE A 11 -2.21 20.02 -29.47
C PHE A 11 -2.18 20.47 -28.01
N LEU A 12 -2.53 21.73 -27.74
CA LEU A 12 -2.60 22.28 -26.37
C LEU A 12 -3.71 21.64 -25.54
N PHE A 13 -4.86 21.33 -26.16
CA PHE A 13 -5.99 20.66 -25.48
C PHE A 13 -5.69 19.19 -25.13
N CYS A 14 -4.86 18.51 -25.94
CA CYS A 14 -4.52 17.10 -25.74
C CYS A 14 -3.63 16.88 -24.50
N GLN A 15 -2.80 17.85 -24.12
CA GLN A 15 -1.92 17.72 -22.94
C GLN A 15 -2.68 17.76 -21.61
N PHE A 16 -3.87 18.38 -21.57
CA PHE A 16 -4.67 18.46 -20.33
C PHE A 16 -5.39 17.15 -19.99
N LEU A 17 -5.62 16.27 -20.98
CA LEU A 17 -6.34 15.00 -20.81
C LEU A 17 -5.50 13.86 -20.23
N LEU A 18 -4.18 14.03 -20.10
CA LEU A 18 -3.27 12.99 -19.61
C LEU A 18 -2.83 13.15 -18.15
N ALA A 19 -3.51 14.00 -17.37
CA ALA A 19 -3.29 14.08 -15.93
C ALA A 19 -3.75 12.79 -15.23
N VAL A 20 -2.89 11.77 -15.21
CA VAL A 20 -3.08 10.55 -14.43
C VAL A 20 -3.12 10.94 -12.95
N GLN A 21 -4.31 10.88 -12.35
CA GLN A 21 -4.44 11.07 -10.90
C GLN A 21 -3.63 10.00 -10.18
N LYS A 22 -2.73 10.44 -9.30
CA LYS A 22 -2.00 9.53 -8.41
C LYS A 22 -2.99 8.94 -7.41
N PRO A 23 -3.01 7.61 -7.22
CA PRO A 23 -3.91 6.99 -6.24
C PRO A 23 -3.67 7.56 -4.85
N GLU A 24 -4.75 7.89 -4.14
CA GLU A 24 -4.71 8.44 -2.79
C GLU A 24 -4.23 7.38 -1.79
N VAL A 25 -3.26 7.70 -0.93
CA VAL A 25 -2.83 6.80 0.16
C VAL A 25 -3.90 6.77 1.24
N VAL A 26 -4.28 5.57 1.69
CA VAL A 26 -5.26 5.40 2.77
C VAL A 26 -4.68 4.59 3.93
N VAL A 27 -5.06 5.00 5.15
CA VAL A 27 -4.58 4.41 6.41
C VAL A 27 -5.59 3.37 6.92
N LEU A 28 -5.09 2.22 7.37
CA LEU A 28 -5.92 1.20 8.01
C LEU A 28 -6.38 1.67 9.41
N SER A 29 -5.42 2.11 10.23
CA SER A 29 -5.59 2.54 11.61
C SER A 29 -4.44 3.49 11.98
N ILE A 30 -4.68 4.42 12.91
CA ILE A 30 -3.62 5.30 13.45
C ILE A 30 -2.46 4.50 14.09
N LYS A 31 -2.73 3.27 14.55
CA LYS A 31 -1.77 2.36 15.19
C LYS A 31 -0.71 1.78 14.24
N VAL A 32 -0.88 1.96 12.94
CA VAL A 32 -0.01 1.39 11.89
C VAL A 32 0.49 2.47 10.92
N GLY A 33 0.02 3.71 11.06
CA GLY A 33 0.42 4.81 10.17
C GLY A 33 0.09 4.60 8.69
N SER A 34 0.85 5.25 7.81
CA SER A 34 0.64 5.24 6.34
C SER A 34 1.26 4.04 5.63
N SER A 35 2.04 3.23 6.34
CA SER A 35 2.65 2.00 5.84
C SER A 35 2.76 0.99 6.96
N ILE A 36 2.40 -0.26 6.67
CA ILE A 36 2.50 -1.39 7.59
C ILE A 36 3.91 -1.95 7.47
N ASP A 37 4.62 -2.09 8.59
CA ASP A 37 5.92 -2.74 8.67
C ASP A 37 5.80 -4.25 8.97
N ALA A 38 6.93 -4.95 8.94
CA ALA A 38 6.95 -6.40 9.12
C ALA A 38 6.60 -6.84 10.55
N ALA A 39 6.98 -6.09 11.58
CA ALA A 39 6.64 -6.41 12.96
C ALA A 39 5.13 -6.22 13.20
N GLU A 40 4.56 -5.12 12.71
CA GLU A 40 3.13 -4.85 12.75
C GLU A 40 2.34 -5.92 12.00
N ASN A 41 2.84 -6.36 10.83
CA ASN A 41 2.22 -7.45 10.09
C ASN A 41 2.22 -8.78 10.85
N ILE A 42 3.32 -9.11 11.54
CA ILE A 42 3.41 -10.32 12.37
C ILE A 42 2.42 -10.24 13.53
N LEU A 43 2.40 -9.13 14.27
CA LEU A 43 1.59 -8.94 15.45
C LEU A 43 0.09 -8.88 15.12
N MET A 44 -0.28 -8.17 14.05
CA MET A 44 -1.69 -7.98 13.67
C MET A 44 -2.21 -9.01 12.66
N GLY A 45 -1.34 -9.80 12.02
CA GLY A 45 -1.72 -10.80 11.03
C GLY A 45 -2.44 -10.22 9.80
N LEU A 46 -1.97 -9.08 9.28
CA LEU A 46 -2.64 -8.37 8.16
C LEU A 46 -2.42 -9.06 6.80
N PHE A 47 -1.25 -9.66 6.59
CA PHE A 47 -0.84 -10.38 5.39
C PHE A 47 -0.16 -11.71 5.76
N PRO A 48 -0.88 -12.65 6.43
CA PRO A 48 -0.30 -13.90 6.90
C PRO A 48 0.12 -14.84 5.75
N ASP A 49 -0.39 -14.59 4.54
CA ASP A 49 -0.11 -15.36 3.34
C ASP A 49 1.12 -14.87 2.56
N ILE A 50 1.74 -13.75 2.95
CA ILE A 50 2.93 -13.20 2.29
C ILE A 50 4.18 -13.56 3.09
N LYS A 51 4.91 -14.59 2.62
CA LYS A 51 6.23 -14.93 3.14
C LYS A 51 7.24 -13.83 2.80
N GLY A 52 8.15 -13.55 3.74
CA GLY A 52 9.16 -12.51 3.59
C GLY A 52 8.58 -11.09 3.52
N PHE A 53 7.40 -10.84 4.09
CA PHE A 53 6.76 -9.53 4.08
C PHE A 53 7.69 -8.45 4.63
N GLU A 54 7.90 -7.37 3.87
CA GLU A 54 8.72 -6.24 4.33
C GLU A 54 7.83 -5.07 4.72
N SER A 55 6.93 -4.67 3.81
CA SER A 55 6.03 -3.56 4.06
C SER A 55 4.79 -3.59 3.16
N ALA A 56 3.75 -2.87 3.55
CA ALA A 56 2.62 -2.60 2.67
C ALA A 56 2.06 -1.18 2.82
N GLN A 57 1.61 -0.61 1.70
CA GLN A 57 0.89 0.66 1.68
C GLN A 57 -0.41 0.51 0.89
N PHE A 58 -1.50 1.04 1.44
CA PHE A 58 -2.82 1.01 0.81
C PHE A 58 -3.10 2.29 0.03
N TYR A 59 -3.82 2.12 -1.07
CA TYR A 59 -4.28 3.19 -1.93
C TYR A 59 -5.76 3.03 -2.25
N LYS A 60 -6.52 4.13 -2.29
CA LYS A 60 -7.85 4.18 -2.88
C LYS A 60 -7.71 4.32 -4.39
N ILE A 61 -8.26 3.36 -5.14
CA ILE A 61 -8.20 3.35 -6.61
C ILE A 61 -9.47 3.98 -7.19
N SER A 62 -10.62 3.65 -6.61
CA SER A 62 -11.91 4.23 -6.94
C SER A 62 -12.84 4.07 -5.74
N ASP A 63 -14.10 4.44 -5.91
CA ASP A 63 -15.10 4.09 -4.90
C ASP A 63 -15.19 2.58 -4.73
N ASN A 64 -15.17 2.17 -3.46
CA ASN A 64 -15.20 0.78 -3.01
C ASN A 64 -14.08 -0.14 -3.53
N ARG A 65 -13.01 0.42 -4.12
CA ARG A 65 -11.85 -0.33 -4.62
C ARG A 65 -10.56 0.21 -4.06
N TYR A 66 -9.79 -0.70 -3.47
CA TYR A 66 -8.54 -0.40 -2.81
C TYR A 66 -7.44 -1.32 -3.35
N MET A 67 -6.20 -0.89 -3.22
CA MET A 67 -5.03 -1.67 -3.61
C MET A 67 -3.95 -1.55 -2.53
N ALA A 68 -3.40 -2.67 -2.08
CA ALA A 68 -2.13 -2.68 -1.36
C ALA A 68 -0.98 -2.88 -2.34
N LYS A 69 0.05 -2.03 -2.24
CA LYS A 69 1.40 -2.35 -2.72
C LYS A 69 2.13 -3.03 -1.58
N ILE A 70 2.54 -4.27 -1.79
CA ILE A 70 3.17 -5.13 -0.79
C ILE A 70 4.59 -5.41 -1.27
N VAL A 71 5.57 -5.01 -0.47
CA VAL A 71 6.98 -5.33 -0.67
C VAL A 71 7.32 -6.56 0.15
N PHE A 72 8.04 -7.50 -0.44
CA PHE A 72 8.44 -8.73 0.22
C PHE A 72 9.75 -9.28 -0.36
N MET A 73 10.48 -10.04 0.45
CA MET A 73 11.67 -10.77 0.08
C MET A 73 11.30 -12.15 -0.45
N ASP A 74 11.62 -12.40 -1.71
CA ASP A 74 11.57 -13.72 -2.33
C ASP A 74 13.00 -14.22 -2.52
N ARG A 75 13.40 -15.16 -1.66
CA ARG A 75 14.82 -15.54 -1.47
C ARG A 75 15.62 -14.27 -1.14
N SER A 76 16.67 -13.97 -1.89
CA SER A 76 17.50 -12.76 -1.72
C SER A 76 17.05 -11.59 -2.60
N ARG A 77 15.83 -11.62 -3.16
CA ARG A 77 15.35 -10.55 -4.06
C ARG A 77 14.15 -9.84 -3.46
N ARG A 78 14.25 -8.52 -3.36
CA ARG A 78 13.12 -7.65 -3.04
C ARG A 78 12.13 -7.59 -4.20
N ARG A 79 10.87 -7.89 -3.94
CA ARG A 79 9.78 -7.95 -4.92
C ARG A 79 8.63 -7.05 -4.49
N LEU A 80 7.84 -6.64 -5.48
CA LEU A 80 6.63 -5.84 -5.29
C LEU A 80 5.42 -6.61 -5.84
N LYS A 81 4.38 -6.77 -5.03
CA LYS A 81 3.08 -7.31 -5.42
C LYS A 81 2.00 -6.26 -5.22
N LYS A 82 1.05 -6.19 -6.14
CA LYS A 82 -0.18 -5.41 -5.98
C LYS A 82 -1.33 -6.36 -5.66
N ARG A 83 -2.09 -6.06 -4.61
CA ARG A 83 -3.29 -6.83 -4.23
C ARG A 83 -4.49 -5.89 -4.17
N HIS A 84 -5.57 -6.25 -4.85
CA HIS A 84 -6.80 -5.47 -4.87
C HIS A 84 -7.78 -5.96 -3.82
N TYR A 85 -8.55 -5.03 -3.27
CA TYR A 85 -9.52 -5.26 -2.22
C TYR A 85 -10.84 -4.57 -2.56
N SER A 86 -11.95 -5.25 -2.27
CA SER A 86 -13.26 -4.62 -2.19
C SER A 86 -13.38 -3.77 -0.90
N TRP A 87 -14.38 -2.89 -0.85
CA TRP A 87 -14.71 -2.15 0.37
C TRP A 87 -14.85 -3.07 1.58
N LYS A 88 -15.61 -4.17 1.47
CA LYS A 88 -15.83 -5.10 2.59
C LYS A 88 -14.52 -5.71 3.09
N GLN A 89 -13.62 -6.11 2.19
CA GLN A 89 -12.33 -6.66 2.57
C GLN A 89 -11.43 -5.60 3.22
N PHE A 90 -11.43 -4.38 2.69
CA PHE A 90 -10.67 -3.27 3.27
C PHE A 90 -11.19 -2.88 4.66
N GLN A 91 -12.51 -2.80 4.86
CA GLN A 91 -13.10 -2.52 6.18
C GLN A 91 -12.74 -3.60 7.21
N ARG A 92 -12.68 -4.88 6.80
CA ARG A 92 -12.24 -5.96 7.69
C ARG A 92 -10.79 -5.75 8.15
N LEU A 93 -9.90 -5.32 7.26
CA LEU A 93 -8.51 -5.00 7.61
C LEU A 93 -8.41 -3.77 8.51
N LYS A 94 -9.22 -2.72 8.25
CA LYS A 94 -9.33 -1.56 9.14
C LYS A 94 -9.77 -1.96 10.53
N TYR A 95 -10.79 -2.80 10.64
CA TYR A 95 -11.28 -3.29 11.91
C TYR A 95 -10.20 -4.08 12.65
N LEU A 96 -9.53 -5.01 11.96
CA LEU A 96 -8.46 -5.83 12.54
C LEU A 96 -7.29 -4.96 13.09
N ALA A 97 -6.82 -4.01 12.29
CA ALA A 97 -5.75 -3.08 12.70
C ALA A 97 -6.21 -2.08 13.78
N GLY A 98 -7.50 -1.72 13.80
CA GLY A 98 -8.07 -0.78 14.77
C GLY A 98 -8.34 -1.42 16.13
N SER A 99 -8.78 -2.68 16.15
CA SER A 99 -9.14 -3.42 17.36
C SER A 99 -7.94 -4.04 18.07
N HIS A 100 -6.81 -4.22 17.39
CA HIS A 100 -5.58 -4.68 18.01
C HIS A 100 -5.13 -3.70 19.12
N PRO A 101 -4.65 -4.16 20.29
CA PRO A 101 -4.05 -3.28 21.29
C PRO A 101 -2.86 -2.49 20.71
N GLU A 102 -2.46 -1.43 21.38
CA GLU A 102 -1.24 -0.70 20.98
C GLU A 102 -0.04 -1.64 21.03
N ILE A 103 0.82 -1.57 20.01
CA ILE A 103 2.03 -2.37 19.93
C ILE A 103 3.13 -1.65 20.72
N THR A 104 3.67 -2.31 21.73
CA THR A 104 4.80 -1.77 22.51
C THR A 104 6.13 -2.00 21.81
N ASP A 105 7.14 -1.22 22.16
CA ASP A 105 8.50 -1.40 21.64
C ASP A 105 9.08 -2.77 22.03
N GLU A 106 8.78 -3.26 23.24
CA GLU A 106 9.16 -4.61 23.68
C GLU A 106 8.55 -5.69 22.77
N GLN A 107 7.26 -5.56 22.40
CA GLN A 107 6.62 -6.50 21.49
C GLN A 107 7.26 -6.46 20.10
N ARG A 108 7.69 -5.28 19.61
CA ARG A 108 8.44 -5.15 18.36
C ARG A 108 9.82 -5.80 18.47
N GLU A 109 10.52 -5.59 19.58
CA GLU A 109 11.84 -6.15 19.82
C GLU A 109 11.80 -7.69 19.81
N GLN A 110 10.77 -8.28 20.44
CA GLN A 110 10.51 -9.72 20.40
C GLN A 110 10.32 -10.29 18.98
N GLN A 111 9.97 -9.44 17.99
CA GLN A 111 9.83 -9.88 16.60
C GLN A 111 11.15 -9.86 15.82
N MET A 112 12.22 -9.25 16.32
CA MET A 112 13.45 -9.03 15.55
C MET A 112 14.07 -10.33 15.01
N ASP A 113 14.01 -11.41 15.78
CA ASP A 113 14.56 -12.71 15.40
C ASP A 113 13.85 -13.31 14.17
N TYR A 114 12.55 -13.04 14.03
CA TYR A 114 11.76 -13.47 12.88
C TYR A 114 12.02 -12.62 11.62
N LEU A 115 12.65 -11.44 11.78
CA LEU A 115 12.87 -10.46 10.71
C LEU A 115 14.27 -10.52 10.09
N THR A 116 15.04 -11.57 10.37
CA THR A 116 16.41 -11.76 9.86
C THR A 116 16.52 -11.69 8.34
N TYR A 117 15.47 -12.09 7.60
CA TYR A 117 15.42 -12.00 6.13
C TYR A 117 15.44 -10.56 5.58
N LEU A 118 15.18 -9.55 6.41
CA LEU A 118 15.25 -8.14 6.03
C LEU A 118 16.68 -7.57 6.12
N ARG A 119 17.61 -8.28 6.76
CA ARG A 119 19.00 -7.85 6.95
C ARG A 119 19.96 -8.38 5.87
N ALA A 120 19.44 -9.19 4.93
CA ALA A 120 20.21 -9.92 3.91
C ALA A 120 20.48 -9.11 2.64
#